data_AF-D7CAL5-F1
#
_entry.id   AF-D7CAL5-F1
#
_cell.length_a   1.000
_cell.length_b   1.000
_cell.length_c   1.000
_cell.angle_alpha   90.00
_cell.angle_beta   90.00
_cell.angle_gamma   90.00
#
_symmetry.space_group_name_H-M   'P 1'
#
loop_
_entity.id
_entity.type
_entity.pdbx_description
1 polymer ?
#
loop_
_entity_poly.entity_id
_entity_poly.type
_entity_poly.pdbx_seq_one_letter_code
_entity_poly.pdbx_strand_id
1 'polypeptide(L)'
;MPDHWHCYRWSGDRRTYDDESVRRPPHLVAWDISPQEWKQIAAASPAFMASEVPPLEVPHWLLRPARMIKATFEEPEKASAWYRDQVTDLAPSFMTDHDKDPARRTERFAAADDRLGWGGDVVGGWYLRGTGFASVQVVACSVNRVRPTIPCPMIPRPPLGGAP
;
A
#
# COMPACT_ATOMS: atom_id res chain seq x y z
N MET A 1 -13.23 -9.84 7.06
CA MET A 1 -11.86 -9.35 7.30
C MET A 1 -11.04 -9.68 6.07
N PRO A 2 -10.05 -8.86 5.69
CA PRO A 2 -9.12 -9.23 4.64
C PRO A 2 -8.27 -10.42 5.10
N ASP A 3 -7.82 -11.26 4.17
CA ASP A 3 -6.93 -12.38 4.50
C ASP A 3 -5.53 -11.88 4.93
N HIS A 4 -5.09 -10.77 4.36
CA HIS A 4 -3.79 -10.18 4.64
C HIS A 4 -3.80 -8.65 4.59
N TRP A 5 -2.83 -8.08 5.28
CA TRP A 5 -2.39 -6.69 5.13
C TRP A 5 -0.99 -6.69 4.52
N HIS A 6 -0.85 -6.09 3.34
CA HIS A 6 0.43 -5.95 2.66
C HIS A 6 0.99 -4.55 2.88
N CYS A 7 2.25 -4.50 3.28
CA CYS A 7 2.93 -3.30 3.73
C CYS A 7 3.88 -2.79 2.66
N TYR A 8 3.81 -1.49 2.37
CA TYR A 8 4.62 -0.81 1.36
C TYR A 8 5.26 0.45 1.95
N ARG A 9 6.50 0.72 1.54
CA ARG A 9 7.22 1.94 1.91
C ARG A 9 7.99 2.44 0.69
N TRP A 10 7.94 3.74 0.50
CA TRP A 10 8.73 4.43 -0.52
C TRP A 10 9.25 5.76 0.02
N SER A 11 10.49 6.09 -0.33
CA SER A 11 11.07 7.42 -0.10
C SER A 11 11.90 7.82 -1.32
N GLY A 12 11.76 9.06 -1.76
CA GLY A 12 12.48 9.57 -2.92
C GLY A 12 12.20 11.04 -3.19
N ASP A 13 12.57 11.51 -4.38
CA ASP A 13 12.32 12.89 -4.78
C ASP A 13 10.83 13.14 -5.04
N ARG A 14 10.29 14.24 -4.52
CA ARG A 14 8.90 14.64 -4.69
C ARG A 14 8.51 14.78 -6.16
N ARG A 15 9.41 15.22 -7.04
CA ARG A 15 9.12 15.32 -8.47
C ARG A 15 8.87 13.95 -9.11
N THR A 16 9.55 12.92 -8.63
CA THR A 16 9.29 11.53 -9.06
C THR A 16 7.93 11.04 -8.56
N TYR A 17 7.51 11.44 -7.36
CA TYR A 17 6.17 11.19 -6.86
C TYR A 17 5.11 11.93 -7.70
N ASP A 18 5.33 13.20 -8.01
CA ASP A 18 4.40 14.04 -8.77
C ASP A 18 4.25 13.60 -10.24
N ASP A 19 5.25 12.91 -10.81
CA ASP A 19 5.13 12.32 -12.15
C ASP A 19 4.20 11.10 -12.11
N GLU A 20 2.93 11.37 -12.40
CA GLU A 20 1.86 10.37 -12.36
C GLU A 20 1.79 9.48 -13.59
N SER A 21 2.34 9.93 -14.72
CA SER A 21 2.03 9.42 -16.05
C SER A 21 2.28 7.91 -16.17
N VAL A 22 3.39 7.45 -15.60
CA VAL A 22 3.83 6.05 -15.60
C VAL A 22 3.23 5.21 -14.47
N ARG A 23 2.50 5.84 -13.53
CA ARG A 23 1.94 5.19 -12.32
C ARG A 23 0.45 4.86 -12.42
N ARG A 24 -0.19 5.21 -13.53
CA ARG A 24 -1.60 4.89 -13.79
C ARG A 24 -1.70 3.55 -14.52
N PRO A 25 -2.46 2.56 -14.02
CA PRO A 25 -2.95 1.53 -14.93
C PRO A 25 -3.73 2.22 -16.07
N PRO A 26 -3.75 1.65 -17.30
CA PRO A 26 -4.51 2.20 -18.43
C PRO A 26 -5.89 2.66 -17.97
N HIS A 27 -6.32 3.87 -18.33
CA HIS A 27 -7.48 4.55 -17.73
C HIS A 27 -8.74 3.67 -17.62
N LEU A 28 -9.03 3.18 -16.42
CA LEU A 28 -10.24 2.41 -16.12
C LEU A 28 -11.24 3.27 -15.37
N VAL A 29 -12.40 3.50 -15.98
CA VAL A 29 -13.57 4.16 -15.36
C VAL A 29 -14.60 3.10 -14.87
N ALA A 30 -14.30 1.81 -15.06
CA ALA A 30 -15.22 0.71 -14.75
C ALA A 30 -15.01 0.16 -13.33
N TRP A 31 -16.11 -0.04 -12.60
CA TRP A 31 -16.12 -0.61 -11.25
C TRP A 31 -16.21 -2.15 -11.24
N ASP A 32 -16.69 -2.75 -12.33
CA ASP A 32 -16.99 -4.18 -12.43
C ASP A 32 -15.91 -4.93 -13.23
N ILE A 33 -14.66 -4.78 -12.80
CA ILE A 33 -13.51 -5.42 -13.44
C ILE A 33 -13.24 -6.74 -12.73
N SER A 34 -13.18 -7.84 -13.46
CA SER A 34 -12.89 -9.15 -12.88
C SER A 34 -11.44 -9.25 -12.39
N PRO A 35 -11.12 -10.17 -11.45
CA PRO A 35 -9.74 -10.38 -11.01
C PRO A 35 -8.76 -10.70 -12.15
N GLN A 36 -9.23 -11.36 -13.21
CA GLN A 36 -8.40 -11.70 -14.38
C GLN A 36 -8.15 -10.48 -15.26
N GLU A 37 -9.16 -9.66 -15.51
CA GLU A 37 -9.02 -8.41 -16.26
C GLU A 37 -8.08 -7.43 -15.55
N TRP A 38 -8.17 -7.31 -14.21
CA TRP A 38 -7.22 -6.53 -13.41
C TRP A 38 -5.77 -6.91 -13.67
N LYS A 39 -5.46 -8.21 -13.69
CA LYS A 39 -4.12 -8.73 -13.98
C LYS A 39 -3.68 -8.38 -15.39
N GLN A 40 -4.58 -8.49 -16.38
CA GLN A 40 -4.28 -8.16 -17.78
C GLN A 40 -4.00 -6.66 -17.96
N ILE A 41 -4.80 -5.81 -17.32
CA ILE A 41 -4.65 -4.35 -17.42
C ILE A 41 -3.34 -3.90 -16.78
N ALA A 42 -3.00 -4.46 -15.62
CA ALA A 42 -1.72 -4.21 -14.97
C ALA A 42 -0.55 -4.69 -15.85
N ALA A 43 -0.61 -5.92 -16.38
CA ALA A 43 0.43 -6.50 -17.21
C ALA A 43 0.65 -5.75 -18.54
N ALA A 44 -0.37 -5.07 -19.07
CA ALA A 44 -0.26 -4.23 -20.25
C ALA A 44 0.56 -2.95 -20.03
N SER A 45 0.89 -2.59 -18.78
CA SER A 45 1.73 -1.44 -18.44
C SER A 45 3.01 -1.86 -17.70
N PRO A 46 4.10 -2.15 -18.43
CA PRO A 46 5.38 -2.50 -17.81
C PRO A 46 5.93 -1.42 -16.87
N ALA A 47 5.69 -0.14 -17.20
CA ALA A 47 6.12 0.98 -16.37
C ALA A 47 5.38 1.01 -15.02
N PHE A 48 4.07 0.75 -15.02
CA PHE A 48 3.30 0.60 -13.79
C PHE A 48 3.78 -0.59 -12.94
N MET A 49 4.05 -1.73 -13.58
CA MET A 49 4.51 -2.96 -12.92
C MET A 49 5.94 -2.86 -12.36
N ALA A 50 6.78 -1.98 -12.92
CA ALA A 50 8.14 -1.74 -12.48
C ALA A 50 8.25 -0.62 -11.44
N SER A 51 7.26 0.29 -11.36
CA SER A 51 7.30 1.45 -10.49
C SER A 51 7.24 1.08 -9.01
N GLU A 52 8.21 1.56 -8.23
CA GLU A 52 8.19 1.49 -6.76
C GLU A 52 7.53 2.71 -6.12
N VAL A 53 7.14 3.70 -6.92
CA VAL A 53 6.52 4.95 -6.46
C VAL A 53 5.04 4.69 -6.17
N PRO A 54 4.45 5.23 -5.08
CA PRO A 54 3.07 4.96 -4.73
C PRO A 54 2.09 5.17 -5.91
N PRO A 55 1.15 4.24 -6.15
CA PRO A 55 0.11 4.41 -7.16
C PRO A 55 -0.89 5.49 -6.73
N LEU A 56 -1.68 5.97 -7.68
CA LEU A 56 -2.71 6.98 -7.42
C LEU A 56 -3.85 6.44 -6.55
N GLU A 57 -4.36 5.24 -6.86
CA GLU A 57 -5.26 4.50 -5.97
C GLU A 57 -4.47 3.49 -5.16
N VAL A 58 -4.65 3.50 -3.85
CA VAL A 58 -3.91 2.67 -2.90
C VAL A 58 -4.09 1.17 -3.15
N PRO A 59 -5.30 0.65 -3.48
CA PRO A 59 -5.48 -0.77 -3.81
C PRO A 59 -4.66 -1.23 -5.02
N HIS A 60 -4.23 -0.34 -5.91
CA HIS A 60 -3.39 -0.71 -7.06
C HIS A 60 -2.00 -1.20 -6.66
N TRP A 61 -1.58 -1.02 -5.41
CA TRP A 61 -0.41 -1.72 -4.87
C TRP A 61 -0.52 -3.24 -4.99
N LEU A 62 -1.74 -3.80 -4.84
CA LEU A 62 -2.01 -5.23 -4.92
C LEU A 62 -1.90 -5.78 -6.35
N LEU A 63 -1.95 -4.92 -7.37
CA LEU A 63 -1.72 -5.31 -8.77
C LEU A 63 -0.23 -5.46 -9.08
N ARG A 64 0.65 -4.91 -8.24
CA ARG A 64 2.10 -4.93 -8.46
C ARG A 64 2.70 -6.26 -7.98
N PRO A 65 3.88 -6.64 -8.49
CA PRO A 65 4.53 -7.89 -8.10
C PRO A 65 4.78 -7.99 -6.58
N ALA A 66 4.57 -9.18 -6.02
CA ALA A 66 4.75 -9.45 -4.59
C ALA A 66 6.14 -9.07 -4.03
N ARG A 67 7.19 -9.05 -4.89
CA ARG A 67 8.54 -8.58 -4.51
C ARG A 67 8.59 -7.13 -4.02
N MET A 68 7.57 -6.31 -4.28
CA MET A 68 7.48 -4.92 -3.80
C MET A 68 6.95 -4.81 -2.36
N ILE A 69 6.34 -5.88 -1.85
CA ILE A 69 5.80 -5.94 -0.49
C ILE A 69 6.97 -5.97 0.50
N LYS A 70 6.94 -5.08 1.49
CA LYS A 70 7.96 -4.97 2.54
C LYS A 70 7.68 -5.88 3.73
N ALA A 71 6.40 -6.15 3.99
CA ALA A 71 5.94 -7.12 4.98
C ALA A 71 4.49 -7.54 4.67
N THR A 72 4.10 -8.71 5.14
CA THR A 72 2.71 -9.20 5.07
C THR A 72 2.31 -9.69 6.45
N PHE A 73 1.09 -9.37 6.88
CA PHE A 73 0.53 -9.84 8.14
C PHE A 73 -0.89 -10.35 7.96
N GLU A 74 -1.27 -11.38 8.73
CA GLU A 74 -2.64 -11.89 8.85
C GLU A 74 -3.40 -11.25 10.04
N GLU A 75 -2.69 -10.48 10.88
CA GLU A 75 -3.24 -9.83 12.08
C GLU A 75 -3.14 -8.31 11.92
N PRO A 76 -4.25 -7.56 12.08
CA PRO A 76 -4.25 -6.10 11.89
C PRO A 76 -3.35 -5.38 12.90
N GLU A 77 -3.21 -5.91 14.12
CA GLU A 77 -2.36 -5.34 15.18
C GLU A 77 -0.88 -5.38 14.79
N LYS A 78 -0.44 -6.48 14.15
CA LYS A 78 0.93 -6.61 13.64
C LYS A 78 1.19 -5.68 12.47
N ALA A 79 0.20 -5.53 11.58
CA ALA A 79 0.27 -4.58 10.47
C ALA A 79 0.34 -3.13 10.97
N SER A 80 -0.41 -2.79 12.02
CA SER A 80 -0.36 -1.48 12.65
C SER A 80 0.96 -1.23 13.36
N ALA A 81 1.49 -2.22 14.08
CA ALA A 81 2.81 -2.14 14.70
C ALA A 81 3.89 -1.85 13.65
N TRP A 82 3.87 -2.56 12.52
CA TRP A 82 4.78 -2.29 11.40
C TRP A 82 4.65 -0.85 10.89
N TYR A 83 3.43 -0.34 10.69
CA TYR A 83 3.20 1.04 10.26
C TYR A 83 3.80 2.05 11.25
N ARG A 84 3.57 1.85 12.55
CA ARG A 84 4.10 2.70 13.63
C ARG A 84 5.62 2.73 13.63
N ASP A 85 6.26 1.58 13.46
CA ASP A 85 7.72 1.47 13.39
C ASP A 85 8.27 2.24 12.19
N GLN A 86 7.66 2.09 11.01
CA GLN A 86 8.10 2.82 9.81
C GLN A 86 7.94 4.34 9.96
N VAL A 87 6.83 4.80 10.53
CA VAL A 87 6.59 6.23 10.75
C VAL A 87 7.52 6.80 11.80
N THR A 88 7.79 6.05 12.87
CA THR A 88 8.70 6.46 13.94
C THR A 88 10.14 6.57 13.43
N ASP A 89 10.58 5.62 12.62
CA ASP A 89 11.88 5.65 11.92
C ASP A 89 12.03 6.89 11.02
N LEU A 90 10.97 7.26 10.30
CA LEU A 90 10.97 8.43 9.42
C LEU A 90 10.82 9.77 10.14
N ALA A 91 10.25 9.79 11.35
CA ALA A 91 9.83 11.01 12.04
C ALA A 91 10.93 12.10 12.18
N PRO A 92 12.20 11.76 12.48
CA PRO A 92 13.28 12.77 12.55
C PRO A 92 13.52 13.51 11.22
N SER A 93 13.14 12.91 10.09
CA SER A 93 13.36 13.43 8.74
C SER A 93 12.21 14.29 8.21
N PHE A 94 11.06 14.31 8.90
CA PHE A 94 9.90 15.10 8.49
C PHE A 94 10.24 16.60 8.42
N MET A 95 9.68 17.27 7.42
CA MET A 95 9.93 18.69 7.19
C MET A 95 9.27 19.57 8.26
N THR A 96 8.02 19.26 8.62
CA THR A 96 7.21 20.11 9.50
C THR A 96 7.26 19.62 10.94
N ASP A 97 7.26 20.55 11.90
CA ASP A 97 7.17 20.17 13.31
C ASP A 97 5.78 19.64 13.68
N HIS A 98 4.75 20.04 12.91
CA HIS A 98 3.41 19.47 12.97
C HIS A 98 3.43 17.94 12.80
N ASP A 99 4.21 17.43 11.85
CA ASP A 99 4.32 15.99 11.61
C ASP A 99 5.20 15.27 12.64
N LYS A 100 6.09 16.01 13.31
CA LYS A 100 6.95 15.52 14.39
C LYS A 100 6.27 15.55 15.76
N ASP A 101 5.11 16.19 15.88
CA ASP A 101 4.38 16.28 17.14
C ASP A 101 4.00 14.87 17.65
N PRO A 102 4.50 14.45 18.84
CA PRO A 102 4.20 13.14 19.41
C PRO A 102 2.70 12.90 19.65
N ALA A 103 1.94 13.94 20.03
CA ALA A 103 0.51 13.81 20.29
C ALA A 103 -0.24 13.48 18.99
N ARG A 104 0.07 14.21 17.92
CA ARG A 104 -0.51 13.94 16.59
C ARG A 104 -0.11 12.60 16.01
N ARG A 105 1.14 12.17 16.22
CA ARG A 105 1.53 10.81 15.82
C ARG A 105 0.69 9.76 16.56
N THR A 106 0.46 9.95 17.86
CA THR A 106 -0.38 9.06 18.65
C THR A 106 -1.80 9.00 18.11
N GLU A 107 -2.40 10.14 17.78
CA GLU A 107 -3.74 10.19 17.14
C GLU A 107 -3.77 9.45 15.80
N ARG A 108 -2.76 9.65 14.95
CA ARG A 108 -2.63 8.93 13.67
C ARG A 108 -2.50 7.42 13.87
N PHE A 109 -1.77 7.00 14.90
CA PHE A 109 -1.58 5.58 15.23
C PHE A 109 -2.85 4.94 15.78
N ALA A 110 -3.67 5.67 16.54
CA ALA A 110 -4.99 5.20 16.95
C ALA A 110 -5.94 5.09 15.76
N ALA A 111 -5.97 6.10 14.87
CA ALA A 111 -6.76 6.04 13.65
C ALA A 111 -6.33 4.90 12.71
N ALA A 112 -5.04 4.57 12.68
CA ALA A 112 -4.52 3.43 11.94
C ALA A 112 -4.98 2.09 12.54
N ASP A 113 -4.92 1.93 13.87
CA ASP A 113 -5.45 0.74 14.57
C ASP A 113 -6.91 0.53 14.23
N ASP A 114 -7.73 1.56 14.41
CA ASP A 114 -9.16 1.49 14.14
C ASP A 114 -9.41 1.08 12.68
N ARG A 115 -8.73 1.76 11.74
CA ARG A 115 -8.86 1.53 10.30
C ARG A 115 -8.52 0.09 9.91
N LEU A 116 -7.39 -0.43 10.40
CA LEU A 116 -6.96 -1.79 10.13
C LEU A 116 -7.88 -2.81 10.81
N GLY A 117 -8.37 -2.48 12.01
CA GLY A 117 -9.28 -3.32 12.80
C GLY A 117 -10.61 -3.61 12.13
N TRP A 118 -11.10 -2.75 11.21
CA TRP A 118 -12.26 -3.05 10.36
C TRP A 118 -11.91 -3.44 8.92
N GLY A 119 -10.63 -3.71 8.63
CA GLY A 119 -10.16 -4.20 7.33
C GLY A 119 -10.00 -3.12 6.26
N GLY A 120 -9.78 -1.87 6.65
CA GLY A 120 -9.49 -0.78 5.73
C GLY A 120 -7.99 -0.57 5.47
N ASP A 121 -7.69 0.23 4.45
CA ASP A 121 -6.32 0.62 4.11
C ASP A 121 -5.86 1.82 4.97
N VAL A 122 -4.58 1.84 5.32
CA VAL A 122 -3.88 2.96 5.97
C VAL A 122 -2.85 3.53 5.01
N VAL A 123 -2.81 4.85 4.90
CA VAL A 123 -1.94 5.59 3.99
C VAL A 123 -1.37 6.77 4.73
N GLY A 124 -0.04 6.87 4.76
CA GLY A 124 0.68 8.02 5.26
C GLY A 124 1.66 8.55 4.21
N GLY A 125 1.77 9.88 4.14
CA GLY A 125 2.67 10.60 3.24
C GLY A 125 3.21 11.84 3.93
N TRP A 126 4.52 12.06 3.82
CA TRP A 126 5.22 13.14 4.52
C TRP A 126 6.26 13.78 3.62
N TYR A 127 6.28 15.11 3.63
CA TYR A 127 7.40 15.87 3.08
C TYR A 127 8.61 15.71 4.00
N LEU A 128 9.75 15.40 3.41
CA LEU A 128 11.03 15.34 4.09
C LEU A 128 11.78 16.66 3.87
N ARG A 129 12.87 16.86 4.61
CA ARG A 129 13.77 18.00 4.34
C ARG A 129 14.31 17.92 2.90
N GLY A 130 14.55 19.08 2.28
CA GLY A 130 14.97 19.17 0.88
C GLY A 130 13.81 18.91 -0.08
N THR A 131 14.04 18.12 -1.14
CA THR A 131 13.01 17.76 -2.14
C THR A 131 12.36 16.40 -1.88
N GLY A 132 12.59 15.80 -0.70
CA GLY A 132 12.18 14.44 -0.41
C GLY A 132 10.69 14.28 -0.06
N PHE A 133 10.15 13.12 -0.37
CA PHE A 133 8.86 12.63 0.10
C PHE A 133 9.01 11.19 0.59
N ALA A 134 8.34 10.86 1.69
CA ALA A 134 8.21 9.48 2.16
C ALA A 134 6.75 9.11 2.25
N SER A 135 6.48 7.82 2.07
CA SER A 135 5.15 7.27 2.18
C SER A 135 5.20 5.87 2.78
N VAL A 136 4.21 5.55 3.60
CA VAL A 136 4.03 4.24 4.21
C VAL A 136 2.56 3.85 4.00
N GLN A 137 2.33 2.65 3.46
CA GLN A 137 0.98 2.13 3.22
C GLN A 137 0.83 0.73 3.79
N VAL A 138 -0.36 0.47 4.31
CA VAL A 138 -0.82 -0.87 4.68
C VAL A 138 -2.12 -1.10 3.96
N VAL A 139 -2.12 -2.07 3.04
CA VAL A 139 -3.24 -2.33 2.14
C VAL A 139 -3.86 -3.67 2.49
N ALA A 140 -5.13 -3.64 2.89
CA ALA A 140 -5.94 -4.83 3.07
C ALA A 140 -6.16 -5.48 1.70
N CYS A 141 -5.82 -6.75 1.55
CA CYS A 141 -5.99 -7.46 0.28
C CYS A 141 -7.44 -7.90 0.10
N SER A 142 -7.70 -9.16 -0.22
CA SER A 142 -9.04 -9.64 -0.56
C SER A 142 -9.89 -9.92 0.70
N VAL A 143 -11.13 -9.45 0.77
CA VAL A 143 -11.79 -8.51 -0.16
C VAL A 143 -11.41 -7.07 0.20
N ASN A 144 -10.79 -6.32 -0.72
CA ASN A 144 -10.38 -4.94 -0.44
C ASN A 144 -11.65 -4.07 -0.46
N ARG A 145 -11.81 -3.17 0.51
CA ARG A 145 -13.07 -2.41 0.64
C ARG A 145 -13.31 -1.39 -0.47
N VAL A 146 -12.26 -0.88 -1.12
CA VAL A 146 -12.37 0.12 -2.19
C VAL A 146 -12.45 -0.57 -3.55
N ARG A 147 -11.63 -1.61 -3.77
CA ARG A 147 -11.60 -2.42 -4.99
C ARG A 147 -11.74 -3.91 -4.67
N PRO A 148 -12.97 -4.41 -4.40
CA PRO A 148 -13.24 -5.78 -3.97
C PRO A 148 -12.70 -6.87 -4.89
N THR A 149 -12.64 -6.60 -6.20
CA THR A 149 -12.26 -7.56 -7.23
C THR A 149 -10.75 -7.59 -7.50
N ILE A 150 -9.96 -6.70 -6.89
CA ILE A 150 -8.50 -6.78 -6.97
C ILE A 150 -8.02 -8.00 -6.16
N PRO A 151 -7.29 -8.94 -6.79
CA PRO A 151 -6.82 -10.14 -6.11
C PRO A 151 -5.67 -9.83 -5.15
N CYS A 152 -5.47 -10.70 -4.17
CA CYS A 152 -4.24 -10.70 -3.37
C CYS A 152 -3.01 -10.91 -4.30
N PRO A 153 -1.92 -10.13 -4.11
CA PRO A 153 -0.68 -10.28 -4.88
C PRO A 153 0.11 -11.55 -4.52
N MET A 154 -0.16 -12.14 -3.36
CA MET A 154 0.36 -13.46 -3.02
C MET A 154 -0.48 -14.51 -3.74
N ILE A 155 0.17 -15.38 -4.49
CA ILE A 155 -0.49 -16.53 -5.15
C ILE A 155 -1.26 -17.31 -4.06
N PRO A 156 -2.51 -17.75 -4.29
CA PRO A 156 -3.16 -18.64 -3.35
C PRO A 156 -2.25 -19.85 -3.15
N ARG A 157 -1.95 -20.17 -1.88
CA ARG A 157 -1.27 -21.41 -1.53
C ARG A 157 -2.00 -22.55 -2.26
N PRO A 158 -1.34 -23.34 -3.13
CA PRO A 158 -1.99 -24.50 -3.71
C PRO A 158 -2.50 -25.37 -2.55
N PRO A 159 -3.70 -25.96 -2.64
CA PRO A 159 -4.21 -26.81 -1.58
C PRO A 159 -3.15 -27.88 -1.27
N LEU A 160 -2.81 -28.03 0.02
CA LEU A 160 -1.96 -29.10 0.50
C LEU A 160 -2.69 -30.43 0.24
N GLY A 161 -2.51 -31.02 -0.94
CA GLY A 161 -3.21 -32.24 -1.30
C GLY A 161 -3.25 -32.49 -2.80
N GLY A 162 -2.15 -33.00 -3.34
CA GLY A 162 -2.06 -33.49 -4.71
C GLY A 162 -0.72 -34.19 -4.91
N ALA A 163 -0.53 -35.33 -4.24
CA ALA A 163 0.52 -36.27 -4.60
C ALA A 163 0.10 -37.05 -5.87
N PRO A 164 1.07 -37.51 -6.70
CA PRO A 164 0.80 -38.18 -7.97
C PRO A 164 0.05 -39.50 -7.84
#